data_AF-A0A377C5U4-F1
#
_entry.id   AF-A0A377C5U4-F1
#
_cell.length_a   1.000
_cell.length_b   1.000
_cell.length_c   1.000
_cell.angle_alpha   90.00
_cell.angle_beta   90.00
_cell.angle_gamma   90.00
#
_symmetry.space_group_name_H-M   'P 1'
#
loop_
_entity.id
_entity.type
_entity.pdbx_description
1 polymer ?
#
loop_
_entity_poly.entity_id
_entity_poly.type
_entity_poly.pdbx_seq_one_letter_code
_entity_poly.pdbx_strand_id
1 'polypeptide(L)' 'MIQEQTMLNVADNSGARRVMCIKVLGGSHRRYARRRRHHQDHHQRSNSAW' A
#
# COMPACT_ATOMS: atom_id res chain seq x y z
N MET A 1 -3.87 -7.44 -7.60
CA MET A 1 -4.95 -6.44 -7.60
C MET A 1 -5.87 -6.75 -6.43
N ILE A 2 -6.50 -5.74 -5.82
CA ILE A 2 -7.39 -5.90 -4.67
C ILE A 2 -8.74 -5.27 -5.01
N GLN A 3 -9.84 -5.95 -4.70
CA GLN A 3 -11.22 -5.50 -4.90
C GLN A 3 -12.01 -5.52 -3.58
N GLU A 4 -13.23 -5.00 -3.59
CA GLU A 4 -14.15 -5.07 -2.45
C GLU A 4 -14.35 -6.53 -1.99
N GLN A 5 -14.55 -6.73 -0.69
CA GLN A 5 -14.70 -8.02 -0.01
C GLN A 5 -13.48 -8.97 -0.10
N THR A 6 -12.34 -8.51 -0.61
CA THR A 6 -11.10 -9.30 -0.56
C THR A 6 -10.56 -9.37 0.88
N MET A 7 -10.30 -10.57 1.38
CA MET A 7 -9.60 -10.79 2.65
C MET A 7 -8.08 -10.75 2.45
N LEU A 8 -7.38 -9.93 3.23
CA LEU A 8 -5.93 -9.75 3.16
C LEU A 8 -5.28 -10.09 4.50
N ASN A 9 -4.06 -10.61 4.46
CA ASN A 9 -3.21 -10.71 5.64
C ASN A 9 -2.60 -9.33 5.93
N VAL A 10 -2.54 -8.97 7.21
CA VAL A 10 -1.96 -7.71 7.66
C VAL A 10 -0.45 -7.89 7.83
N ALA A 11 0.33 -6.92 7.35
CA ALA A 11 1.80 -6.95 7.40
C ALA A 11 2.40 -5.90 8.36
N ASP A 12 1.55 -5.19 9.10
CA ASP A 12 1.97 -4.27 10.15
C ASP A 12 1.99 -4.97 11.53
N ASN A 13 2.37 -4.23 12.56
CA ASN A 13 2.42 -4.70 13.95
C ASN A 13 1.22 -4.21 14.79
N SER A 14 0.08 -3.91 14.17
CA SER A 14 -1.13 -3.44 14.87
C SER A 14 -1.88 -4.53 15.65
N GLY A 15 -1.49 -5.80 15.49
CA GLY A 15 -2.13 -6.96 16.13
C GLY A 15 -3.29 -7.56 15.33
N ALA A 16 -3.74 -6.91 14.25
CA ALA A 16 -4.70 -7.50 13.33
C ALA A 16 -4.04 -8.63 12.50
N ARG A 17 -4.74 -9.76 12.31
CA ARG A 17 -4.23 -10.91 11.51
C ARG A 17 -4.72 -10.87 10.07
N ARG A 18 -6.01 -10.58 9.88
CA ARG A 18 -6.68 -10.50 8.58
C ARG A 18 -7.67 -9.35 8.57
N VAL A 19 -7.83 -8.72 7.41
CA VAL A 19 -8.77 -7.60 7.19
C VAL A 19 -9.53 -7.79 5.89
N MET A 20 -10.72 -7.19 5.78
CA MET A 20 -11.52 -7.16 4.56
C MET A 20 -11.44 -5.79 3.90
N CYS A 21 -11.24 -5.75 2.58
CA CYS A 21 -11.38 -4.52 1.82
C CYS A 21 -12.85 -4.11 1.68
N ILE A 22 -13.28 -3.04 2.34
CA ILE A 22 -14.67 -2.56 2.26
C ILE A 22 -14.95 -1.68 1.03
N LYS A 23 -13.94 -0.92 0.57
CA LYS A 23 -14.05 -0.01 -0.56
C LYS A 23 -12.68 0.30 -1.17
N VAL A 24 -12.61 0.37 -2.50
CA VAL A 24 -11.43 0.87 -3.22
C VAL A 24 -11.56 2.38 -3.43
N LEU A 25 -10.72 3.17 -2.77
CA LEU A 25 -10.76 4.64 -2.84
C LEU A 25 -10.09 5.21 -4.10
N GLY A 26 -10.53 6.39 -4.55
CA GLY A 26 -9.92 7.15 -5.65
C GLY A 26 -10.78 7.33 -6.91
N GLY A 27 -12.10 7.51 -6.73
CA GLY A 27 -13.07 7.79 -7.80
C GLY A 27 -14.28 6.84 -7.76
N SER A 28 -15.42 7.27 -8.32
CA SER A 28 -16.71 6.56 -8.21
C SER A 28 -16.74 5.20 -8.95
N HIS A 29 -15.90 5.01 -9.97
CA HIS A 29 -15.89 3.79 -10.82
C HIS A 29 -14.65 2.90 -10.59
N ARG A 30 -13.88 3.15 -9.53
CA ARG A 30 -12.62 2.44 -9.31
C ARG A 30 -12.87 1.02 -8.78
N ARG A 31 -12.56 0.01 -9.60
CA ARG A 31 -12.77 -1.42 -9.28
C ARG A 31 -11.62 -2.08 -8.53
N TYR A 32 -10.38 -1.63 -8.78
CA TYR A 32 -9.19 -2.31 -8.27
C TYR A 32 -8.16 -1.35 -7.68
N ALA A 33 -7.59 -1.75 -6.55
CA ALA A 33 -6.35 -1.20 -6.00
C ALA A 33 -5.13 -2.01 -6.48
N ARG A 34 -3.99 -1.33 -6.60
CA ARG A 34 -2.69 -1.90 -6.93
C ARG A 34 -1.62 -1.24 -6.04
N ARG A 35 -0.50 -1.94 -5.83
CA ARG A 35 0.67 -1.36 -5.18
C ARG A 35 1.11 -0.12 -5.95
N ARG A 36 1.32 1.00 -5.24
CA ARG A 36 2.00 2.15 -5.83
C ARG A 36 3.47 1.80 -6.00
N ARG A 37 4.02 2.01 -7.19
CA ARG A 37 5.46 1.99 -7.36
C ARG A 37 5.97 3.27 -6.71
N HIS A 38 6.83 3.14 -5.72
CA HIS A 38 7.68 4.26 -5.37
C HIS A 38 8.73 4.34 -6.48
N HIS A 39 8.75 5.43 -7.23
CA HIS A 39 9.97 5.81 -7.93
C HIS A 39 11.02 6.00 -6.83
N GLN A 40 12.07 5.18 -6.86
CA GLN A 40 13.26 5.44 -6.06
C GLN A 40 13.91 6.66 -6.67
N ASP A 41 13.54 7.84 -6.19
CA ASP A 41 14.38 9.02 -6.38
C ASP A 41 15.61 8.79 -5.50
N HIS A 42 16.59 8.09 -6.07
CA HIS A 42 17.98 8.08 -5.63
C HIS A 42 18.53 9.50 -5.80
N HIS A 43 18.02 10.45 -5.01
CA HIS A 43 18.79 11.63 -4.67
C HIS A 43 19.96 11.13 -3.83
N GLN A 44 21.10 11.01 -4.52
CA GLN A 44 22.44 11.16 -3.99
C GLN A 44 22.43 11.84 -2.62
N ARG A 45 22.39 11.04 -1.55
CA ARG A 45 22.85 11.52 -0.24
C ARG A 45 24.37 11.42 -0.33
N SER A 46 24.91 12.51 -0.84
CA SER A 46 26.29 12.92 -0.65
C SER A 46 26.75 12.64 0.78
N ASN A 47 27.99 12.17 0.86
CA ASN A 47 28.84 12.16 2.05
C ASN A 47 28.48 13.23 3.09
N SER A 48 28.18 12.80 4.32
CA SER A 48 28.63 13.51 5.52
C SER A 48 28.49 12.62 6.75
N ALA A 49 29.63 12.10 7.19
CA ALA A 49 30.09 12.05 8.58
C ALA A 49 29.17 11.42 9.65
N TRP A 50 29.63 10.25 10.12
CA TRP A 50 29.32 9.53 11.37
C TRP A 50 27.89 9.01 11.56
#